data_AF-A0A6L8DHW2-F1
#
_entry.id   AF-A0A6L8DHW2-F1
#
_cell.length_a   1.000
_cell.length_b   1.000
_cell.length_c   1.000
_cell.angle_alpha   90.00
_cell.angle_beta   90.00
_cell.angle_gamma   90.00
#
_symmetry.space_group_name_H-M   'P 1'
#
loop_
_entity.id
_entity.type
_entity.pdbx_description
1 polymer ?
#
loop_
_entity_poly.entity_id
_entity_poly.type
_entity_poly.pdbx_seq_one_letter_code
_entity_poly.pdbx_strand_id
1 'polypeptide(L)'
;FFAITGGIPPRGNRFYCKSFFGRGGGGASRGYDGWSCVGEVNVAGAIRSPSVEITEERFPFKIVRNDLRPGSGGDGTWRGGLGAVFEMVYEGDEPAKLNMAGDGVVNPPFGLFGGAPGLPHRYKVMSNGRERILKSKETEVPILPGDRIIALSAGGGGYGPPGSRDPDSRSRDRESGLD
;
A
#
# COMPACT_ATOMS: atom_id res chain seq x y z
N PHE A 1 5.24 4.84 -0.51
CA PHE A 1 5.58 4.93 0.92
C PHE A 1 5.32 6.35 1.41
N PHE A 2 5.31 6.56 2.72
CA PHE A 2 5.16 7.88 3.32
C PHE A 2 6.01 7.96 4.59
N ALA A 3 6.28 9.18 5.07
CA ALA A 3 6.99 9.40 6.31
C ALA A 3 6.19 10.30 7.24
N ILE A 4 6.29 10.05 8.54
CA ILE A 4 5.62 10.85 9.57
C ILE A 4 6.67 11.36 10.55
N THR A 5 6.55 12.64 10.90
CA THR A 5 7.34 13.26 11.95
C THR A 5 6.42 13.86 13.00
N GLY A 6 6.80 13.75 14.27
CA GLY A 6 6.01 14.27 15.38
C GLY A 6 6.81 14.28 16.67
N GLY A 7 6.18 14.75 17.75
CA GLY A 7 6.69 14.61 19.12
C GLY A 7 6.34 13.24 19.70
N ILE A 8 7.15 12.76 20.64
CA ILE A 8 6.84 11.67 21.56
C ILE A 8 6.68 12.26 22.96
N PRO A 9 5.47 12.60 23.40
CA PRO A 9 5.22 12.97 24.78
C PRO A 9 5.31 11.73 25.69
N PRO A 10 5.64 11.88 26.99
CA PRO A 10 6.16 13.08 27.65
C PRO A 10 7.69 13.24 27.50
N ARG A 11 8.36 12.40 26.70
CA ARG A 11 9.83 12.27 26.70
C ARG A 11 10.57 13.43 25.99
N GLY A 12 9.85 14.37 25.37
CA GLY A 12 10.43 15.52 24.63
C GLY A 12 11.19 15.14 23.35
N ASN A 13 11.24 13.85 23.01
CA ASN A 13 11.93 13.35 21.82
C ASN A 13 11.05 13.50 20.58
N ARG A 14 11.67 13.78 19.44
CA ARG A 14 10.99 13.79 18.14
C ARG A 14 11.13 12.41 17.49
N PHE A 15 10.11 11.98 16.76
CA PHE A 15 10.20 10.78 15.95
C PHE A 15 10.22 11.09 14.44
N TYR A 16 10.86 10.20 13.71
CA TYR A 16 10.75 10.07 12.27
C TYR A 16 10.42 8.61 11.96
N CYS A 17 9.25 8.37 11.38
CA CYS A 17 8.82 7.05 10.95
C CYS A 17 8.67 7.03 9.43
N LYS A 18 9.57 6.34 8.72
CA LYS A 18 9.36 5.99 7.32
C LYS A 18 8.55 4.70 7.25
N SER A 19 7.31 4.78 6.76
CA SER A 19 6.43 3.62 6.66
C SER A 19 6.72 2.83 5.38
N PHE A 20 7.06 1.54 5.57
CA PHE A 20 7.27 0.57 4.50
C PHE A 20 6.08 -0.41 4.33
N PHE A 21 4.95 -0.13 4.98
CA PHE A 21 3.74 -0.97 4.87
C PHE A 21 2.98 -0.77 3.57
N GLY A 22 3.27 0.30 2.81
CA GLY A 22 2.72 0.53 1.47
C GLY A 22 3.28 -0.42 0.41
N ARG A 23 3.07 -1.73 0.57
CA ARG A 23 3.66 -2.80 -0.26
C ARG A 23 2.86 -2.99 -1.55
N GLY A 24 3.48 -2.66 -2.68
CA GLY A 24 2.89 -2.88 -4.00
C GLY A 24 2.96 -4.34 -4.46
N GLY A 25 2.18 -4.67 -5.47
CA GLY A 25 2.24 -5.94 -6.19
C GLY A 25 3.26 -5.93 -7.33
N GLY A 26 3.90 -7.08 -7.59
CA GLY A 26 4.80 -7.26 -8.73
C GLY A 26 4.04 -7.42 -10.04
N GLY A 27 4.61 -6.96 -11.15
CA GLY A 27 4.06 -7.22 -12.48
C GLY A 27 4.09 -8.72 -12.82
N ALA A 28 3.10 -9.19 -13.56
CA ALA A 28 3.09 -10.54 -14.08
C ALA A 28 4.15 -10.73 -15.18
N SER A 29 4.55 -11.98 -15.40
CA SER A 29 5.47 -12.36 -16.47
C SER A 29 4.91 -13.53 -17.26
N ARG A 30 5.50 -13.83 -18.43
CA ARG A 30 5.08 -14.99 -19.21
C ARG A 30 5.31 -16.27 -18.39
N GLY A 31 4.21 -16.95 -18.07
CA GLY A 31 4.21 -18.19 -17.29
C GLY A 31 3.87 -18.02 -15.82
N TYR A 32 3.88 -16.80 -15.27
CA TYR A 32 3.74 -16.59 -13.82
C TYR A 32 2.96 -15.32 -13.48
N ASP A 33 2.01 -15.48 -12.55
CA ASP A 33 1.37 -14.35 -11.87
C ASP A 33 2.40 -13.50 -11.12
N GLY A 34 2.09 -12.23 -10.94
CA GLY A 34 2.92 -11.31 -10.18
C GLY A 34 2.88 -11.61 -8.69
N TRP A 35 4.00 -11.38 -8.01
CA TRP A 35 4.10 -11.56 -6.56
C TRP A 35 3.31 -10.50 -5.80
N SER A 36 2.29 -10.90 -5.05
CA SER A 36 1.53 -10.00 -4.18
C SER A 36 2.41 -9.45 -3.05
N CYS A 37 2.20 -8.17 -2.72
CA CYS A 37 2.94 -7.45 -1.68
C CYS A 37 4.47 -7.63 -1.76
N VAL A 38 5.02 -7.66 -2.98
CA VAL A 38 6.48 -7.75 -3.20
C VAL A 38 7.24 -6.59 -2.56
N GLY A 39 6.57 -5.44 -2.35
CA GLY A 39 7.13 -4.29 -1.64
C GLY A 39 7.69 -3.25 -2.61
N GLU A 40 8.81 -2.61 -2.24
CA GLU A 40 9.45 -1.61 -3.09
C GLU A 40 10.15 -2.28 -4.29
N VAL A 41 9.61 -2.05 -5.49
CA VAL A 41 10.08 -2.71 -6.73
C VAL A 41 11.47 -2.23 -7.15
N ASN A 42 11.86 -0.99 -6.82
CA ASN A 42 13.19 -0.44 -7.11
C ASN A 42 14.34 -1.19 -6.39
N VAL A 43 14.03 -1.97 -5.36
CA VAL A 43 14.99 -2.83 -4.65
C VAL A 43 14.67 -4.32 -4.82
N ALA A 44 13.90 -4.67 -5.86
CA ALA A 44 13.49 -6.05 -6.16
C ALA A 44 12.87 -6.80 -4.96
N GLY A 45 12.14 -6.08 -4.09
CA GLY A 45 11.49 -6.68 -2.92
C GLY A 45 12.42 -7.04 -1.75
N ALA A 46 13.69 -6.63 -1.78
CA ALA A 46 14.67 -6.94 -0.72
C ALA A 46 14.31 -6.33 0.64
N ILE A 47 13.49 -5.27 0.67
CA ILE A 47 13.01 -4.66 1.92
C ILE A 47 11.90 -5.53 2.52
N ARG A 48 12.23 -6.16 3.65
CA ARG A 48 11.27 -6.90 4.47
C ARG A 48 10.18 -5.99 5.00
N SER A 49 8.99 -6.54 5.19
CA SER A 49 7.94 -5.82 5.90
C SER A 49 8.38 -5.56 7.35
N PRO A 50 8.20 -4.35 7.89
CA PRO A 50 8.38 -4.11 9.31
C PRO A 50 7.38 -4.96 10.12
N SER A 51 7.78 -5.36 11.32
CA SER A 51 6.87 -5.99 12.28
C SER A 51 5.86 -4.97 12.78
N VAL A 52 4.60 -5.39 12.88
CA VAL A 52 3.52 -4.60 13.46
C VAL A 52 3.87 -4.26 14.92
N GLU A 53 4.19 -5.26 15.73
CA GLU A 53 4.50 -5.11 17.16
C GLU A 53 5.65 -4.12 17.40
N ILE A 54 6.74 -4.25 16.63
CA ILE A 54 7.90 -3.35 16.76
C ILE A 54 7.55 -1.92 16.30
N THR A 55 6.62 -1.78 15.35
CA THR A 55 6.17 -0.45 14.91
C THR A 55 5.35 0.22 15.99
N GLU A 56 4.39 -0.49 16.58
CA GLU A 56 3.53 0.02 17.67
C GLU A 56 4.32 0.27 18.96
N GLU A 57 5.35 -0.53 19.25
CA GLU A 57 6.23 -0.31 20.40
C GLU A 57 7.05 0.99 20.25
N ARG A 58 7.53 1.28 19.04
CA ARG A 58 8.48 2.37 18.78
C ARG A 58 7.82 3.71 18.46
N PHE A 59 6.61 3.69 17.92
CA PHE A 59 5.93 4.87 17.41
C PHE A 59 4.52 4.96 17.96
N PRO A 60 3.96 6.18 18.10
CA PRO A 60 2.60 6.39 18.59
C PRO A 60 1.57 6.07 17.50
N PHE A 61 1.57 4.83 17.01
CA PHE A 61 0.63 4.33 16.03
C PHE A 61 0.05 3.01 16.52
N LYS A 62 -1.22 2.82 16.21
CA LYS A 62 -1.89 1.53 16.31
C LYS A 62 -2.28 1.06 14.93
N ILE A 63 -1.78 -0.09 14.51
CA ILE A 63 -2.05 -0.68 13.21
C ILE A 63 -3.39 -1.42 13.30
N VAL A 64 -4.35 -0.97 12.49
CA VAL A 64 -5.72 -1.50 12.49
C VAL A 64 -5.90 -2.54 11.38
N ARG A 65 -5.14 -2.41 10.28
CA ARG A 65 -5.27 -3.29 9.14
C ARG A 65 -3.94 -3.46 8.41
N ASN A 66 -3.64 -4.69 8.00
CA ASN A 66 -2.50 -5.03 7.16
C ASN A 66 -2.85 -6.27 6.31
N ASP A 67 -3.63 -6.05 5.25
CA ASP A 67 -4.19 -7.11 4.42
C ASP A 67 -3.72 -7.00 2.98
N LEU A 68 -3.97 -8.05 2.18
CA LEU A 68 -3.99 -7.91 0.73
C LEU A 68 -5.09 -6.93 0.30
N ARG A 69 -4.91 -6.30 -0.86
CA ARG A 69 -5.91 -5.46 -1.53
C ARG A 69 -6.53 -6.27 -2.68
N PRO A 70 -7.68 -6.92 -2.48
CA PRO A 70 -8.37 -7.65 -3.54
C PRO A 70 -8.64 -6.76 -4.75
N GLY A 71 -8.59 -7.34 -5.94
CA GLY A 71 -8.84 -6.66 -7.22
C GLY A 71 -7.80 -5.61 -7.61
N SER A 72 -6.68 -5.49 -6.88
CA SER A 72 -5.67 -4.48 -7.19
C SER A 72 -4.68 -4.88 -8.29
N GLY A 73 -4.48 -6.17 -8.51
CA GLY A 73 -3.65 -6.68 -9.59
C GLY A 73 -4.33 -6.53 -10.94
N GLY A 74 -3.57 -6.17 -11.97
CA GLY A 74 -4.07 -6.10 -13.33
C GLY A 74 -4.43 -7.48 -13.87
N ASP A 75 -5.61 -7.60 -14.47
CA ASP A 75 -6.07 -8.84 -15.09
C ASP A 75 -5.24 -9.18 -16.33
N GLY A 76 -5.11 -10.46 -16.64
CA GLY A 76 -4.35 -10.95 -17.78
C GLY A 76 -4.34 -12.47 -17.81
N THR A 77 -3.72 -13.06 -18.83
CA THR A 77 -3.40 -14.50 -18.83
C THR A 77 -2.69 -14.87 -17.53
N TRP A 78 -1.73 -14.03 -17.13
CA TRP A 78 -1.16 -14.00 -15.78
C TRP A 78 -1.52 -12.68 -15.10
N ARG A 79 -2.06 -12.78 -13.88
CA ARG A 79 -2.56 -11.67 -13.08
C ARG A 79 -1.39 -10.95 -12.42
N GLY A 80 -1.42 -9.63 -12.39
CA GLY A 80 -0.48 -8.85 -11.59
C GLY A 80 -0.63 -9.16 -10.09
N GLY A 81 0.45 -9.05 -9.33
CA GLY A 81 0.40 -9.23 -7.88
C GLY A 81 -0.53 -8.22 -7.22
N LEU A 82 -1.14 -8.58 -6.10
CA LEU A 82 -1.96 -7.64 -5.33
C LEU A 82 -1.08 -6.68 -4.53
N GLY A 83 -1.55 -5.46 -4.35
CA GLY A 83 -1.02 -4.54 -3.33
C GLY A 83 -1.54 -4.86 -1.94
N ALA A 84 -1.14 -4.07 -0.95
CA ALA A 84 -1.64 -4.12 0.43
C ALA A 84 -2.69 -3.04 0.74
N VAL A 85 -3.61 -3.35 1.64
CA VAL A 85 -4.39 -2.37 2.42
C VAL A 85 -3.72 -2.24 3.78
N PHE A 86 -3.15 -1.07 4.05
CA PHE A 86 -2.57 -0.75 5.34
C PHE A 86 -3.33 0.40 6.00
N GLU A 87 -3.64 0.25 7.27
CA GLU A 87 -4.32 1.27 8.06
C GLU A 87 -3.72 1.37 9.45
N MET A 88 -3.52 2.60 9.91
CA MET A 88 -3.13 2.87 11.29
C MET A 88 -3.85 4.09 11.86
N VAL A 89 -4.03 4.11 13.17
CA VAL A 89 -4.49 5.25 13.96
C VAL A 89 -3.27 5.93 14.57
N TYR A 90 -3.25 7.26 14.55
CA TYR A 90 -2.25 8.03 15.28
C TYR A 90 -2.68 8.20 16.75
N GLU A 91 -1.86 7.73 17.68
CA GLU A 91 -2.12 7.73 19.13
C GLU A 91 -1.18 8.69 19.88
N GLY A 92 -0.57 9.66 19.20
CA GLY A 92 0.23 10.70 19.86
C GLY A 92 -0.65 11.78 20.49
N ASP A 93 -0.10 12.56 21.43
CA ASP A 93 -0.88 13.61 22.13
C ASP A 93 -0.85 14.98 21.41
N GLU A 94 0.09 15.18 20.48
CA GLU A 94 0.26 16.41 19.71
C GLU A 94 0.13 16.16 18.22
N PRO A 95 -0.21 17.17 17.39
CA PRO A 95 -0.24 17.01 15.94
C PRO A 95 1.10 16.54 15.34
N ALA A 96 1.02 15.61 14.38
CA ALA A 96 2.15 15.14 13.59
C ALA A 96 2.05 15.63 12.14
N LYS A 97 3.14 15.45 11.37
CA LYS A 97 3.25 15.82 9.95
C LYS A 97 3.46 14.58 9.10
N LEU A 98 2.52 14.29 8.21
CA LEU A 98 2.59 13.26 7.19
C LEU A 98 3.16 13.83 5.89
N ASN A 99 4.09 13.09 5.29
CA ASN A 99 4.77 13.45 4.06
C ASN A 99 4.70 12.27 3.08
N MET A 100 4.08 12.51 1.93
CA MET A 100 3.90 11.52 0.88
C MET A 100 5.12 11.46 -0.04
N ALA A 101 5.43 10.27 -0.55
CA ALA A 101 6.52 10.08 -1.49
C ALA A 101 6.18 9.04 -2.57
N GLY A 102 6.73 9.27 -3.76
CA GLY A 102 6.52 8.45 -4.94
C GLY A 102 5.32 8.89 -5.79
N ASP A 103 5.31 8.42 -7.03
CA ASP A 103 4.33 8.84 -8.06
C ASP A 103 3.27 7.80 -8.37
N GLY A 104 3.21 6.70 -7.63
CA GLY A 104 2.28 5.59 -7.91
C GLY A 104 0.79 5.95 -7.74
N VAL A 105 0.48 7.15 -7.22
CA VAL A 105 -0.88 7.73 -7.24
C VAL A 105 -1.24 8.26 -8.63
N VAL A 106 -0.26 8.75 -9.37
CA VAL A 106 -0.41 9.36 -10.70
C VAL A 106 -0.13 8.34 -11.80
N ASN A 107 0.86 7.47 -11.60
CA ASN A 107 1.33 6.50 -12.59
C ASN A 107 0.96 5.08 -12.15
N PRO A 108 -0.14 4.50 -12.68
CA PRO A 108 -0.49 3.11 -12.39
C PRO A 108 0.50 2.14 -13.05
N PRO A 109 0.67 0.92 -12.50
CA PRO A 109 1.39 -0.16 -13.16
C PRO A 109 0.73 -0.50 -14.50
N PHE A 110 1.49 -0.47 -15.59
CA PHE A 110 0.99 -0.84 -16.92
C PHE A 110 0.91 -2.36 -17.09
N GLY A 111 -0.06 -2.83 -17.86
CA GLY A 111 -0.12 -4.21 -18.32
C GLY A 111 0.73 -4.44 -19.59
N LEU A 112 1.05 -5.70 -19.87
CA LEU A 112 1.86 -6.09 -21.03
C LEU A 112 1.10 -7.06 -21.94
N PHE A 113 1.32 -6.94 -23.26
CA PHE A 113 0.81 -7.86 -24.28
C PHE A 113 -0.71 -8.12 -24.22
N GLY A 114 -1.50 -7.08 -23.91
CA GLY A 114 -2.97 -7.17 -23.77
C GLY A 114 -3.45 -7.40 -22.34
N GLY A 115 -2.55 -7.45 -21.34
CA GLY A 115 -2.91 -7.41 -19.93
C GLY A 115 -3.37 -6.02 -19.49
N ALA A 116 -4.23 -5.98 -18.47
CA ALA A 116 -4.76 -4.76 -17.88
C ALA A 116 -3.76 -4.12 -16.90
N PRO A 117 -3.82 -2.79 -16.70
CA PRO A 117 -3.06 -2.13 -15.66
C PRO A 117 -3.53 -2.56 -14.26
N GLY A 118 -2.61 -2.53 -13.30
CA GLY A 118 -2.97 -2.68 -11.88
C GLY A 118 -3.60 -1.39 -11.34
N LEU A 119 -4.34 -1.48 -10.23
CA LEU A 119 -4.85 -0.29 -9.56
C LEU A 119 -3.69 0.58 -9.05
N PRO A 120 -3.80 1.92 -9.11
CA PRO A 120 -2.78 2.82 -8.59
C PRO A 120 -2.77 2.83 -7.05
N HIS A 121 -1.73 3.44 -6.48
CA HIS A 121 -1.74 3.79 -5.06
C HIS A 121 -2.85 4.80 -4.78
N ARG A 122 -3.47 4.69 -3.59
CA ARG A 122 -4.37 5.72 -3.05
C ARG A 122 -4.08 5.87 -1.57
N TYR A 123 -3.79 7.09 -1.14
CA TYR A 123 -3.54 7.41 0.26
C TYR A 123 -4.62 8.36 0.75
N LYS A 124 -5.10 8.16 1.97
CA LYS A 124 -6.12 9.01 2.56
C LYS A 124 -5.94 9.13 4.06
N VAL A 125 -6.43 10.24 4.61
CA VAL A 125 -6.57 10.47 6.04
C VAL A 125 -8.05 10.58 6.35
N MET A 126 -8.50 9.88 7.39
CA MET A 126 -9.80 10.11 8.01
C MET A 126 -9.57 10.93 9.28
N SER A 127 -10.10 12.15 9.31
CA SER A 127 -10.00 13.05 10.46
C SER A 127 -11.38 13.57 10.82
N ASN A 128 -11.80 13.39 12.08
CA ASN A 128 -13.13 13.77 12.58
C ASN A 128 -14.29 13.34 11.65
N GLY A 129 -14.24 12.10 11.17
CA GLY A 129 -15.24 11.54 10.26
C GLY A 129 -15.15 12.00 8.79
N ARG A 130 -14.23 12.90 8.45
CA ARG A 130 -14.03 13.39 7.09
C ARG A 130 -12.87 12.68 6.39
N GLU A 131 -13.12 12.20 5.17
CA GLU A 131 -12.08 11.67 4.28
C GLU A 131 -11.35 12.81 3.56
N ARG A 132 -10.02 12.76 3.55
CA ARG A 132 -9.14 13.54 2.68
C ARG A 132 -8.25 12.60 1.87
N ILE A 133 -8.39 12.64 0.55
CA ILE A 133 -7.46 11.96 -0.36
C ILE A 133 -6.18 12.80 -0.48
N LEU A 134 -5.03 12.16 -0.36
CA LEU A 134 -3.72 12.81 -0.45
C LEU A 134 -3.18 12.76 -1.87
N LYS A 135 -2.50 13.84 -2.29
CA LYS A 135 -1.86 13.94 -3.59
C LYS A 135 -0.49 13.25 -3.58
N SER A 136 0.05 13.02 -4.78
CA SER A 136 1.47 12.64 -4.93
C SER A 136 2.35 13.72 -4.32
N LYS A 137 3.39 13.30 -3.57
CA LYS A 137 4.43 14.17 -3.00
C LYS A 137 3.91 15.34 -2.13
N GLU A 138 2.71 15.21 -1.58
CA GLU A 138 2.17 16.19 -0.64
C GLU A 138 2.93 16.13 0.70
N THR A 139 3.40 17.28 1.18
CA THR A 139 4.24 17.39 2.39
C THR A 139 3.54 18.16 3.50
N GLU A 140 3.99 17.94 4.74
CA GLU A 140 3.50 18.63 5.93
C GLU A 140 1.99 18.54 6.14
N VAL A 141 1.36 17.44 5.71
CA VAL A 141 -0.06 17.18 5.96
C VAL A 141 -0.25 16.99 7.46
N PRO A 142 -1.07 17.82 8.14
CA PRO A 142 -1.29 17.68 9.57
C PRO A 142 -2.10 16.42 9.85
N ILE A 143 -1.67 15.67 10.86
CA ILE A 143 -2.35 14.50 11.42
C ILE A 143 -2.63 14.80 12.88
N LEU A 144 -3.87 14.65 13.30
CA LEU A 144 -4.33 14.89 14.67
C LEU A 144 -4.45 13.58 15.45
N PRO A 145 -4.32 13.60 16.79
CA PRO A 145 -4.61 12.44 17.63
C PRO A 145 -5.95 11.79 17.26
N GLY A 146 -5.95 10.47 17.05
CA GLY A 146 -7.12 9.69 16.62
C GLY A 146 -7.36 9.62 15.12
N ASP A 147 -6.64 10.39 14.30
CA ASP A 147 -6.75 10.31 12.84
C ASP A 147 -6.32 8.93 12.32
N ARG A 148 -7.03 8.43 11.30
CA ARG A 148 -6.69 7.18 10.61
C ARG A 148 -5.96 7.49 9.30
N ILE A 149 -4.80 6.89 9.11
CA ILE A 149 -4.01 6.97 7.89
C ILE A 149 -4.17 5.65 7.15
N ILE A 150 -4.67 5.72 5.92
CA ILE A 150 -4.98 4.55 5.10
C ILE A 150 -4.16 4.61 3.82
N ALA A 151 -3.42 3.54 3.56
CA ALA A 151 -2.64 3.33 2.36
C ALA A 151 -3.16 2.13 1.58
N LEU A 152 -3.71 2.40 0.40
CA LEU A 152 -4.08 1.39 -0.59
C LEU A 152 -2.92 1.31 -1.58
N SER A 153 -2.15 0.23 -1.51
CA SER A 153 -0.97 0.07 -2.35
C SER A 153 -1.36 -0.36 -3.76
N ALA A 154 -0.56 0.02 -4.76
CA ALA A 154 -0.79 -0.42 -6.13
C ALA A 154 -0.65 -1.95 -6.25
N GLY A 155 -1.38 -2.55 -7.18
CA GLY A 155 -1.06 -3.91 -7.62
C GLY A 155 0.11 -3.92 -8.59
N GLY A 156 0.29 -5.02 -9.31
CA GLY A 156 1.11 -5.11 -10.50
C GLY A 156 0.28 -5.13 -11.78
N GLY A 157 0.90 -4.87 -12.93
CA GLY A 157 0.23 -5.03 -14.23
C GLY A 157 0.08 -6.50 -14.62
N GLY A 158 -1.01 -6.83 -15.32
CA GLY A 158 -1.24 -8.15 -15.89
C GLY A 158 -0.43 -8.40 -17.16
N TYR A 159 -0.29 -9.66 -17.53
CA TYR A 159 0.38 -10.10 -18.76
C TYR A 159 -0.58 -10.91 -19.62
N GLY A 160 -0.70 -10.55 -20.90
CA GLY A 160 -1.51 -11.30 -21.87
C GLY A 160 -3.00 -11.02 -21.75
N PRO A 161 -3.82 -11.44 -22.73
CA PRO A 161 -5.26 -11.21 -22.70
C PRO A 161 -5.93 -11.89 -21.48
N PRO A 162 -6.78 -11.18 -20.71
CA PRO A 162 -7.55 -11.74 -19.60
C PRO A 162 -8.36 -13.00 -19.96
N GLY A 163 -8.95 -13.03 -21.16
CA GLY A 163 -9.73 -14.18 -21.63
C GLY A 163 -8.93 -15.48 -21.78
N SER A 164 -7.59 -15.40 -21.81
CA SER A 164 -6.71 -16.56 -21.90
C SER A 164 -6.23 -17.07 -20.54
N ARG A 165 -6.68 -16.47 -19.42
CA ARG A 165 -6.34 -16.96 -18.08
C ARG A 165 -6.98 -18.32 -17.85
N ASP A 166 -6.18 -19.26 -17.37
CA ASP A 166 -6.60 -20.60 -16.99
C ASP A 166 -7.81 -20.57 -16.03
N PRO A 167 -8.92 -21.27 -16.34
CA PRO A 167 -10.12 -21.28 -15.51
C PRO A 167 -9.89 -21.73 -14.07
N ASP A 168 -9.01 -22.69 -13.84
CA ASP A 168 -8.70 -23.18 -12.49
C ASP A 168 -7.96 -22.12 -11.68
N SER A 169 -7.05 -21.39 -12.32
CA SER A 169 -6.37 -20.23 -11.73
C SER A 169 -7.37 -19.14 -11.34
N ARG A 170 -8.38 -18.85 -12.18
CA ARG A 170 -9.45 -17.92 -11.83
C ARG A 170 -10.31 -18.42 -10.66
N SER A 171 -10.60 -19.71 -10.57
CA SER A 171 -11.34 -20.27 -9.42
C SER A 171 -10.55 -20.09 -8.13
N ARG A 172 -9.25 -20.41 -8.15
CA ARG A 172 -8.37 -20.24 -6.99
C ARG A 172 -8.28 -18.79 -6.53
N ASP A 173 -8.21 -17.83 -7.45
CA ASP A 173 -8.23 -16.41 -7.11
C ASP A 173 -9.51 -16.03 -6.35
N ARG A 174 -10.68 -16.45 -6.85
CA ARG A 174 -11.99 -16.20 -6.19
C ARG A 174 -12.08 -16.85 -4.81
N GLU A 175 -11.72 -18.13 -4.71
CA GLU A 175 -11.75 -18.89 -3.47
C GLU A 175 -10.82 -18.29 -2.41
N SER A 176 -9.70 -17.71 -2.85
CA SER A 176 -8.73 -17.02 -1.99
C SER A 176 -9.08 -15.55 -1.71
N GLY A 177 -10.20 -15.05 -2.26
CA GLY A 177 -10.63 -13.66 -2.08
C GLY A 177 -9.69 -12.62 -2.70
N LEU A 178 -9.05 -12.95 -3.83
CA LEU A 178 -8.06 -12.10 -4.50
C LEU A 178 -8.67 -11.14 -5.54
N ASP A 179 -9.91 -11.39 -5.95
CA ASP A 179 -10.68 -10.60 -6.94
C ASP A 179 -11.29 -9.31 -6.36
#